data_AF-A0A3C1C9H6-F1
#
_entry.id   AF-A0A3C1C9H6-F1
#
_cell.length_a   1.000
_cell.length_b   1.000
_cell.length_c   1.000
_cell.angle_alpha   90.00
_cell.angle_beta   90.00
_cell.angle_gamma   90.00
#
_symmetry.space_group_name_H-M   'P 1'
#
loop_
_entity.id
_entity.type
_entity.pdbx_description
1 polymer ?
#
loop_
_entity_poly.entity_id
_entity_poly.type
_entity_poly.pdbx_seq_one_letter_code
_entity_poly.pdbx_strand_id
1 'polypeptide(L)'
;MGHREPAFGFGKNVFAKSVENWAVNYYGGFQFFQGDYLLQLNNATAAALYNFKTDPLLKNNLLGTAPGKVKAMEQFLKAFIQQYHNRLIQNRLLPPAP
;
A
#
# COMPACT_ATOMS: atom_id res chain seq x y z
N MET A 1 8.04 -3.11 33.65
CA MET A 1 6.86 -3.95 33.36
C MET A 1 6.65 -3.90 31.85
N GLY A 2 7.06 -4.96 31.15
CA GLY A 2 7.07 -5.01 29.68
C GLY A 2 5.80 -5.66 29.16
N HIS A 3 4.94 -4.87 28.52
CA HIS A 3 3.77 -5.40 27.82
C HIS A 3 4.24 -6.18 26.58
N ARG A 4 4.12 -7.50 26.64
CA ARG A 4 4.19 -8.43 25.51
C ARG A 4 2.75 -8.81 25.12
N GLU A 5 2.01 -7.86 24.58
CA GLU A 5 0.79 -8.19 23.84
C GLU A 5 1.16 -8.23 22.36
N PRO A 6 0.78 -9.27 21.59
CA PRO A 6 1.04 -9.32 20.16
C PRO A 6 0.15 -8.28 19.47
N ALA A 7 0.65 -7.05 19.38
CA ALA A 7 0.05 -6.03 18.54
C ALA A 7 0.31 -6.39 17.08
N PHE A 8 -0.69 -6.93 16.40
CA PHE A 8 -0.65 -7.15 14.95
C PHE A 8 -0.85 -5.80 14.24
N GLY A 9 0.24 -5.15 13.88
CA GLY A 9 0.24 -3.96 13.03
C GLY A 9 0.45 -4.36 11.56
N PHE A 10 -0.26 -3.73 10.62
CA PHE A 10 -0.04 -3.87 9.18
C PHE A 10 1.26 -3.19 8.69
N GLY A 11 2.29 -3.13 9.53
CA GLY A 11 3.61 -2.61 9.20
C GLY A 11 4.60 -3.75 9.02
N LYS A 12 5.18 -3.89 7.83
CA LYS A 12 6.39 -4.71 7.66
C LYS A 12 7.53 -4.06 8.46
N ASN A 13 8.42 -4.89 9.00
CA ASN A 13 9.65 -4.41 9.62
C ASN A 13 10.45 -3.59 8.60
N VAL A 14 10.55 -2.27 8.82
CA VAL A 14 11.26 -1.32 7.94
C VAL A 14 12.78 -1.58 7.87
N PHE A 15 13.33 -2.34 8.82
CA PHE A 15 14.74 -2.73 8.86
C PHE A 15 15.02 -4.10 8.22
N ALA A 16 13.99 -4.85 7.84
CA ALA A 16 14.19 -6.07 7.09
C ALA A 16 14.61 -5.69 5.66
N LYS A 17 15.77 -6.18 5.19
CA LYS A 17 16.22 -6.08 3.79
C LYS A 17 15.29 -6.92 2.89
N SER A 18 14.04 -6.49 2.71
CA SER A 18 13.18 -6.96 1.64
C SER A 18 13.42 -6.06 0.43
N VAL A 19 13.73 -6.67 -0.71
CA VAL A 19 13.96 -5.97 -1.99
C VAL A 19 12.70 -5.23 -2.47
N GLU A 20 11.54 -5.61 -1.95
CA GLU A 20 10.24 -5.03 -2.29
C GLU A 20 9.61 -4.37 -1.08
N ASN A 21 10.11 -3.18 -0.75
CA ASN A 21 9.48 -2.31 0.23
C ASN A 21 8.25 -1.64 -0.40
N TRP A 22 7.14 -1.71 0.32
CA TRP A 22 5.90 -1.09 -0.07
C TRP A 22 5.18 -0.53 1.16
N ALA A 23 4.40 0.52 0.95
CA ALA A 23 3.59 1.15 1.97
C ALA A 23 2.24 1.56 1.37
N VAL A 24 1.16 1.36 2.14
CA VAL A 24 -0.18 1.82 1.78
C VAL A 24 -0.64 2.79 2.85
N ASN A 25 -1.15 3.95 2.44
CA ASN A 25 -1.79 4.91 3.34
C ASN A 25 -3.10 5.42 2.73
N TYR A 26 -3.92 6.05 3.56
CA TYR A 26 -5.21 6.61 3.15
C TYR A 26 -5.26 8.10 3.52
N TYR A 27 -5.45 8.96 2.53
CA TYR A 27 -5.62 10.41 2.71
C TYR A 27 -6.56 10.96 1.64
N GLY A 28 -7.88 10.89 1.89
CA GLY A 28 -8.92 11.20 0.88
C GLY A 28 -8.97 10.22 -0.30
N GLY A 29 -8.06 9.26 -0.35
CA GLY A 29 -7.88 8.20 -1.35
C GLY A 29 -6.74 7.28 -0.94
N PHE A 30 -6.66 6.09 -1.54
CA PHE A 30 -5.57 5.16 -1.25
C PHE A 30 -4.30 5.56 -2.00
N GLN A 31 -3.19 5.59 -1.28
CA GLN A 31 -1.86 5.84 -1.84
C GLN A 31 -1.00 4.60 -1.60
N PHE A 32 -0.30 4.17 -2.64
CA PHE A 32 0.53 2.98 -2.61
C PHE A 32 1.92 3.29 -3.13
N PHE A 33 2.89 3.14 -2.23
CA PHE A 33 4.30 3.25 -2.52
C PHE A 33 4.85 1.85 -2.78
N GLN A 34 5.55 1.67 -3.90
CA GLN A 34 6.27 0.43 -4.20
C GLN A 34 7.57 0.76 -4.93
N GLY A 35 8.70 0.46 -4.30
CA GLY A 35 10.01 0.85 -4.81
C GLY A 35 10.12 2.37 -4.96
N ASP A 36 10.26 2.84 -6.20
CA ASP A 36 10.42 4.27 -6.54
C ASP A 36 9.10 4.93 -6.98
N TYR A 37 8.00 4.18 -7.01
CA TYR A 37 6.72 4.63 -7.56
C TYR A 37 5.67 4.86 -6.49
N LEU A 38 4.85 5.88 -6.72
CA LEU A 38 3.66 6.22 -5.94
C LEU A 38 2.44 6.11 -6.87
N LEU A 39 1.54 5.18 -6.58
CA LEU A 39 0.22 5.08 -7.20
C LEU A 39 -0.81 5.73 -6.28
N GLN A 40 -1.64 6.61 -6.84
CA GLN A 40 -2.80 7.17 -6.14
C GLN A 40 -4.09 6.64 -6.77
N LEU A 41 -4.98 6.14 -5.93
CA LEU A 41 -6.34 5.77 -6.32
C LEU A 41 -7.30 6.91 -5.98
N ASN A 42 -8.21 7.19 -6.91
CA ASN A 42 -9.41 7.99 -6.66
C ASN A 42 -10.63 7.08 -6.87
N ASN A 43 -11.52 6.99 -5.88
CA ASN A 43 -12.71 6.13 -5.90
C ASN A 43 -12.44 4.69 -6.43
N ALA A 44 -11.39 4.03 -5.90
CA ALA A 44 -10.96 2.67 -6.28
C ALA A 44 -10.38 2.48 -7.71
N THR A 45 -10.05 3.57 -8.40
CA THR A 45 -9.43 3.55 -9.74
C THR A 45 -8.11 4.31 -9.74
N ALA A 46 -7.10 3.84 -10.50
CA ALA A 46 -5.84 4.57 -10.65
C ALA A 46 -6.06 5.97 -11.21
N ALA A 47 -5.77 6.98 -10.39
CA ALA A 47 -5.90 8.39 -10.73
C ALA A 47 -4.57 8.97 -11.20
N ALA A 48 -3.47 8.54 -10.57
CA ALA A 48 -2.14 8.98 -10.95
C ALA A 48 -1.06 7.98 -10.56
N LEU A 49 0.02 7.96 -11.35
CA LEU A 49 1.25 7.23 -11.05
C LEU A 49 2.41 8.20 -11.15
N TYR A 50 3.27 8.25 -10.14
CA TYR A 50 4.45 9.10 -10.12
C TYR A 50 5.70 8.30 -9.78
N ASN A 51 6.85 8.72 -10.27
CA ASN A 51 8.13 8.29 -9.71
C ASN A 51 8.55 9.30 -8.64
N PHE A 52 8.23 9.05 -7.38
CA PHE A 52 8.43 10.02 -6.30
C PHE A 52 9.92 10.28 -6.00
N LYS A 53 10.83 9.37 -6.39
CA LYS A 53 12.27 9.59 -6.24
C LYS A 53 12.81 10.64 -7.19
N THR A 54 12.39 10.59 -8.45
CA THR A 54 12.85 11.53 -9.48
C THR A 54 11.95 12.75 -9.60
N ASP A 55 10.72 12.66 -9.11
CA ASP A 55 9.68 13.70 -9.19
C ASP A 55 9.02 13.91 -7.81
N PRO A 56 9.75 14.48 -6.84
CA PRO A 56 9.26 14.67 -5.47
C PRO A 56 8.06 15.64 -5.38
N LEU A 57 7.88 16.48 -6.41
CA LEU A 57 6.75 17.42 -6.52
C LEU A 57 5.53 16.83 -7.21
N LEU A 58 5.57 15.55 -7.63
CA LEU A 58 4.45 14.84 -8.27
C LEU A 58 3.84 15.60 -9.47
N LYS A 59 4.71 16.17 -10.32
CA LYS A 59 4.32 16.92 -11.52
C LYS A 59 4.16 16.03 -12.75
N ASN A 60 4.87 14.90 -12.79
CA ASN A 60 4.96 14.05 -13.97
C ASN A 60 4.07 12.80 -13.82
N ASN A 61 2.82 12.88 -14.26
CA ASN A 61 1.90 11.76 -14.19
C ASN A 61 2.21 10.70 -15.26
N LEU A 62 2.70 9.54 -14.82
CA LEU A 62 3.08 8.38 -15.62
C LEU A 62 1.90 7.43 -15.89
N LEU A 63 0.67 7.78 -15.47
CA LEU A 63 -0.51 6.92 -15.63
C LEU A 63 -0.69 6.46 -17.10
N GLY A 64 -0.55 7.38 -18.05
CA GLY A 64 -0.65 7.07 -19.49
C GLY A 64 0.63 6.52 -20.12
N THR A 65 1.79 6.75 -19.50
CA THR A 65 3.10 6.39 -20.05
C THR A 65 3.53 4.98 -19.68
N ALA A 66 3.06 4.45 -18.56
CA ALA A 66 3.44 3.14 -18.03
C ALA A 66 2.23 2.25 -17.65
N PRO A 67 1.32 1.95 -18.60
CA PRO A 67 0.07 1.25 -18.30
C PRO A 67 0.27 -0.14 -17.68
N GLY A 68 1.34 -0.85 -18.05
CA GLY A 68 1.68 -2.15 -17.44
C GLY A 68 2.03 -2.04 -15.96
N LYS A 69 2.77 -0.98 -15.57
CA LYS A 69 3.14 -0.72 -14.18
C LYS A 69 1.94 -0.30 -13.34
N VAL A 70 1.10 0.59 -13.89
CA VAL A 70 -0.15 1.02 -13.25
C VAL A 70 -1.02 -0.20 -12.96
N LYS A 71 -1.24 -1.07 -13.95
CA LYS A 71 -2.08 -2.25 -13.81
C LYS A 71 -1.56 -3.22 -12.73
N ALA A 72 -0.26 -3.50 -12.71
CA ALA A 72 0.34 -4.37 -11.71
C ALA A 72 0.20 -3.80 -10.29
N MET A 73 0.49 -2.51 -10.10
CA MET A 73 0.38 -1.84 -8.80
C MET A 73 -1.09 -1.74 -8.35
N GLU A 74 -2.01 -1.46 -9.27
CA GLU A 74 -3.45 -1.40 -8.98
C GLU A 74 -3.99 -2.78 -8.57
N GLN A 75 -3.62 -3.85 -9.26
CA GLN A 75 -4.00 -5.22 -8.89
C GLN A 75 -3.50 -5.59 -7.50
N PHE A 76 -2.24 -5.28 -7.19
CA PHE A 76 -1.69 -5.52 -5.85
C PHE A 76 -2.45 -4.75 -4.77
N LEU A 77 -2.70 -3.46 -5.01
CA LEU A 77 -3.39 -2.60 -4.05
C LEU A 77 -4.84 -3.05 -3.84
N LYS A 78 -5.56 -3.46 -4.90
CA LYS A 78 -6.91 -4.03 -4.78
C LYS A 78 -6.90 -5.33 -3.98
N ALA A 79 -5.94 -6.22 -4.22
CA ALA A 79 -5.78 -7.44 -3.42
C ALA A 79 -5.47 -7.14 -1.95
N PHE A 80 -4.60 -6.15 -1.68
CA PHE A 80 -4.31 -5.67 -0.33
C PHE A 80 -5.54 -5.10 0.35
N ILE A 81 -6.28 -4.20 -0.30
CA ILE A 81 -7.52 -3.61 0.24
C ILE A 81 -8.56 -4.69 0.52
N GLN A 82 -8.72 -5.67 -0.38
CA GLN A 82 -9.64 -6.79 -0.16
C GLN A 82 -9.26 -7.60 1.08
N GLN A 83 -7.97 -7.90 1.27
CA GLN A 83 -7.51 -8.57 2.49
C GLN A 83 -7.64 -7.69 3.73
N TYR A 84 -7.38 -6.39 3.60
CA TYR A 84 -7.45 -5.41 4.68
C TYR A 84 -8.90 -5.25 5.17
N HIS A 85 -9.86 -5.05 4.25
CA HIS A 85 -11.28 -5.00 4.56
C HIS A 85 -11.79 -6.30 5.18
N ASN A 86 -11.40 -7.46 4.65
CA ASN A 86 -11.79 -8.75 5.23
C ASN A 86 -11.31 -8.91 6.69
N ARG A 87 -10.15 -8.34 7.05
CA ARG A 87 -9.62 -8.40 8.42
C ARG A 87 -10.21 -7.32 9.35
N LEU A 88 -10.43 -6.11 8.84
CA LEU A 88 -11.05 -5.00 9.58
C LEU A 88 -12.53 -5.20 9.86
N ILE A 89 -13.32 -5.63 8.86
CA ILE A 89 -14.77 -5.84 8.99
C ILE A 89 -15.06 -6.94 10.02
N GLN A 90 -14.15 -7.91 10.16
CA GLN A 90 -14.33 -9.00 11.12
C GLN A 90 -13.77 -8.71 12.52
N ASN A 91 -13.24 -7.51 12.77
CA ASN A 91 -12.61 -7.14 14.04
C ASN A 91 -11.57 -8.20 14.50
N ARG A 92 -10.96 -8.93 13.55
CA ARG A 92 -10.00 -10.01 13.80
C ARG A 92 -8.61 -9.41 13.82
N LEU A 93 -8.36 -8.57 14.82
CA LEU A 93 -7.00 -8.19 15.24
C LEU A 93 -6.34 -9.28 16.09
N LEU A 94 -7.07 -10.35 16.42
CA LEU A 94 -6.55 -11.53 17.10
C LEU A 94 -6.23 -12.63 16.08
N PRO A 95 -5.09 -13.34 16.21
CA PRO A 95 -4.83 -14.55 15.46
C PRO A 95 -5.95 -15.58 15.70
N PRO A 96 -6.25 -16.48 14.75
CA PRO A 96 -7.20 -17.56 14.98
C PRO A 96 -6.76 -18.35 16.22
N ALA A 97 -7.69 -18.59 17.14
CA ALA A 97 -7.44 -19.43 18.30
C ALA A 97 -7.05 -20.86 17.84
N PRO A 98 -6.12 -21.53 18.56
CA PRO A 98 -5.67 -22.88 18.23
C PRO A 98 -6.78 -23.93 18.34
#